data_AF-A0A0D0GZ34-F1
#
_entry.id   AF-A0A0D0GZ34-F1
#
_cell.length_a   1.000
_cell.length_b   1.000
_cell.length_c   1.000
_cell.angle_alpha   90.00
_cell.angle_beta   90.00
_cell.angle_gamma   90.00
#
_symmetry.space_group_name_H-M   'P 1'
#
loop_
_entity.id
_entity.type
_entity.pdbx_description
1 polymer ?
#
loop_
_entity_poly.entity_id
_entity_poly.type
_entity_poly.pdbx_seq_one_letter_code
_entity_poly.pdbx_strand_id
1 'polypeptide(L)' 'MFQLESRIGEWLEKSGYRKDFVAKQLDIGVRQLDKYIKGDSFPSVPRLFMLAELFRCTTDDLYRKKEPTQSE' A
#
# COMPACT_ATOMS: atom_id res chain seq x y z
N MET A 1 -16.02 -6.04 -12.01
CA MET A 1 -14.75 -6.63 -11.53
C MET A 1 -14.28 -5.76 -10.38
N PHE A 2 -14.04 -6.31 -9.18
CA PHE A 2 -13.55 -5.50 -8.05
C PHE A 2 -12.08 -5.14 -8.32
N GLN A 3 -11.78 -3.85 -8.43
CA GLN A 3 -10.43 -3.37 -8.71
C GLN A 3 -9.99 -2.41 -7.59
N LEU A 4 -8.79 -2.62 -7.06
CA LEU A 4 -8.24 -1.81 -5.98
C LEU A 4 -7.14 -0.90 -6.52
N GLU A 5 -7.14 0.34 -6.05
CA GLU A 5 -6.08 1.32 -6.26
C GLU A 5 -5.22 1.40 -5.01
N SER A 6 -3.90 1.29 -5.18
CA SER A 6 -2.96 1.40 -4.05
C SER A 6 -2.80 2.85 -3.61
N ARG A 7 -2.92 3.09 -2.31
CA ARG A 7 -2.65 4.38 -1.66
C ARG A 7 -1.45 4.31 -0.72
N ILE A 8 -0.69 3.22 -0.77
CA ILE A 8 0.51 3.01 0.07
C ILE A 8 1.52 4.14 -0.14
N GLY A 9 1.65 4.66 -1.36
CA GLY A 9 2.53 5.81 -1.65
C GLY A 9 2.13 7.08 -0.91
N GLU A 10 0.83 7.41 -0.90
CA GLU A 10 0.31 8.58 -0.18
C GLU A 10 0.55 8.46 1.34
N TRP A 11 0.32 7.27 1.90
CA TRP A 11 0.54 7.01 3.31
C TRP A 11 2.01 7.02 3.70
N LEU A 12 2.88 6.54 2.82
CA LEU A 12 4.32 6.64 3.01
C LEU A 12 4.76 8.11 3.08
N GLU A 13 4.32 8.95 2.15
CA GLU A 13 4.63 10.39 2.16
C GLU A 13 4.07 11.08 3.41
N LYS A 14 2.82 10.79 3.78
CA LYS A 14 2.18 11.33 5.01
C LYS A 14 2.90 10.92 6.29
N SER A 15 3.42 9.69 6.34
CA SER A 15 4.13 9.17 7.50
C SER A 15 5.51 9.81 7.71
N GLY A 16 6.10 10.36 6.64
CA GLY A 16 7.48 10.87 6.65
C GLY A 16 8.55 9.76 6.70
N TYR A 17 8.16 8.48 6.62
CA TYR A 17 9.13 7.39 6.61
C TYR A 17 9.84 7.27 5.27
N ARG A 18 11.11 6.87 5.34
CA ARG A 18 11.85 6.49 4.14
C ARG A 18 11.42 5.12 3.63
N LYS A 19 11.43 4.93 2.31
CA LYS A 19 11.09 3.66 1.65
C LYS A 19 11.90 2.47 2.17
N ASP A 20 13.20 2.67 2.37
CA ASP A 20 14.11 1.64 2.85
C ASP A 20 13.82 1.23 4.30
N PHE A 21 13.43 2.18 5.14
CA PHE A 21 12.98 1.91 6.50
C PHE A 21 11.72 1.04 6.50
N VAL A 22 10.71 1.43 5.72
CA VAL A 22 9.44 0.67 5.62
C VAL A 22 9.69 -0.73 5.05
N ALA A 23 10.48 -0.84 3.97
CA ALA A 23 10.81 -2.14 3.37
C ALA A 23 11.51 -3.07 4.37
N LYS A 24 12.42 -2.53 5.20
CA LYS A 24 13.08 -3.29 6.26
C LYS A 24 12.11 -3.75 7.36
N GLN A 25 11.14 -2.92 7.75
CA GLN A 25 10.12 -3.33 8.73
C GLN A 25 9.25 -4.49 8.21
N LEU A 26 9.01 -4.53 6.90
CA LEU A 26 8.18 -5.55 6.24
C LEU A 26 8.96 -6.81 5.83
N ASP A 27 10.27 -6.82 6.07
CA ASP A 27 11.21 -7.84 5.59
C ASP A 27 11.06 -8.10 4.09
N ILE A 28 11.06 -7.01 3.30
CA ILE A 28 10.97 -7.04 1.83
C ILE A 28 12.05 -6.14 1.21
N GLY A 29 12.34 -6.37 -0.07
CA GLY A 29 13.17 -5.46 -0.85
C GLY A 29 12.45 -4.14 -1.19
N VAL A 30 13.20 -3.04 -1.29
CA VAL A 30 12.66 -1.71 -1.69
C VAL A 30 11.91 -1.78 -3.03
N ARG A 31 12.41 -2.56 -3.99
CA ARG A 31 11.74 -2.79 -5.28
C ARG A 31 10.36 -3.44 -5.14
N GLN A 32 10.18 -4.30 -4.14
CA GLN A 32 8.90 -4.94 -3.87
C GLN A 32 7.93 -3.95 -3.23
N LEU A 33 8.42 -3.08 -2.34
CA LEU A 33 7.64 -1.96 -1.82
C LEU A 33 7.20 -1.00 -2.94
N ASP A 34 8.07 -0.70 -3.91
CA ASP A 34 7.71 0.14 -5.06
C ASP A 34 6.58 -0.49 -5.91
N LYS A 35 6.57 -1.82 -6.08
CA LYS A 35 5.46 -2.52 -6.74
C LYS A 35 4.15 -2.37 -5.97
N TYR A 36 4.21 -2.44 -4.63
CA TYR A 36 3.05 -2.22 -3.78
C TYR A 36 2.53 -0.79 -3.90
N ILE A 37 3.42 0.20 -3.95
CA ILE A 37 3.05 1.61 -4.14
C ILE A 37 2.38 1.83 -5.51
N LYS A 38 2.90 1.22 -6.57
CA LYS A 38 2.33 1.32 -7.92
C LYS A 38 1.03 0.55 -8.11
N GLY A 39 0.73 -0.41 -7.23
CA GLY A 39 -0.38 -1.34 -7.39
C GLY A 39 -0.10 -2.48 -8.38
N ASP A 40 1.17 -2.69 -8.77
CA ASP A 40 1.60 -3.81 -9.62
C ASP A 40 1.49 -5.16 -8.90
N SER A 41 1.60 -5.13 -7.57
CA SER A 41 1.41 -6.29 -6.71
C SER A 41 0.82 -5.88 -5.37
N PHE A 42 0.29 -6.86 -4.64
CA PHE A 42 -0.29 -6.64 -3.31
C PHE A 42 0.56 -7.32 -2.23
N PRO A 43 0.71 -6.72 -1.04
CA PRO A 43 1.28 -7.37 0.11
C PRO A 43 0.40 -8.53 0.56
N SER A 44 1.03 -9.56 1.14
CA SER A 44 0.32 -10.61 1.88
C SER A 44 -0.44 -10.00 3.05
N VAL A 45 -1.54 -10.62 3.49
CA VAL A 45 -2.37 -10.12 4.61
C VAL A 45 -1.56 -9.73 5.85
N PRO A 46 -0.59 -10.52 6.37
CA PRO A 46 0.21 -10.10 7.53
C PRO A 46 0.99 -8.80 7.31
N ARG A 47 1.64 -8.66 6.15
CA ARG A 47 2.38 -7.44 5.77
C ARG A 47 1.47 -6.24 5.57
N LEU A 48 0.24 -6.48 5.12
CA LEU A 48 -0.75 -5.41 5.01
C LEU A 48 -1.11 -4.84 6.38
N PHE A 49 -1.35 -5.70 7.37
CA PHE A 49 -1.58 -5.25 8.75
C PHE A 49 -0.34 -4.57 9.34
N MET A 50 0.87 -5.07 9.07
CA MET A 50 2.11 -4.41 9.49
C MET A 50 2.26 -3.00 8.87
N LEU A 51 1.91 -2.82 7.60
CA LEU A 51 1.88 -1.50 6.95
C LEU A 51 0.89 -0.56 7.64
N ALA A 52 -0.31 -1.05 7.93
CA ALA A 52 -1.36 -0.29 8.60
C ALA A 52 -0.94 0.15 10.00
N GLU A 53 -0.32 -0.73 10.79
CA GLU A 53 0.25 -0.40 12.09
C GLU A 53 1.38 0.63 11.98
N LEU A 54 2.28 0.46 11.01
CA LEU A 54 3.42 1.36 10.80
C LEU A 54 2.94 2.78 10.47
N PHE A 55 1.97 2.90 9.58
CA PHE A 55 1.38 4.17 9.15
C PHE A 55 0.28 4.69 10.08
N ARG A 56 -0.05 3.95 11.16
CA ARG A 56 -1.14 4.27 12.10
C ARG A 56 -2.47 4.52 11.40
N CYS A 57 -2.78 3.70 10.40
CA CYS A 57 -4.03 3.73 9.64
C CYS A 57 -4.69 2.34 9.63
N THR A 58 -5.85 2.21 9.00
CA THR A 58 -6.47 0.91 8.76
C THR A 58 -6.01 0.32 7.43
N THR A 59 -6.20 -0.99 7.25
CA THR A 59 -5.91 -1.64 5.97
C THR A 59 -6.81 -1.15 4.83
N ASP A 60 -8.02 -0.69 5.15
CA ASP A 60 -8.94 -0.10 4.18
C ASP A 60 -8.41 1.26 3.70
N ASP A 61 -7.76 2.05 4.56
CA ASP A 61 -7.17 3.33 4.16
C ASP A 61 -6.05 3.21 3.11
N LEU A 62 -5.36 2.06 3.09
CA LEU A 62 -4.25 1.79 2.18
C LEU A 62 -4.69 1.48 0.75
N TYR A 63 -5.99 1.25 0.53
CA TYR A 63 -6.54 0.95 -0.78
C TYR A 63 -7.83 1.73 -1.04
N ARG A 64 -8.08 2.06 -2.30
CA ARG A 64 -9.38 2.59 -2.71
C ARG A 64 -10.04 1.60 -3.66
N LYS A 65 -11.33 1.38 -3.47
CA LYS A 65 -12.14 0.67 -4.47
C LYS A 65 -12.25 1.57 -5.69
N LYS A 66 -11.71 1.12 -6.83
CA LYS A 66 -12.03 1.77 -8.10
C LYS A 66 -13.49 1.48 -8.36
N GLU A 67 -14.29 2.54 -8.43
CA GLU A 67 -15.64 2.40 -8.96
C GLU A 67 -15.51 1.89 -10.39
N PRO A 68 -16.36 0.94 -10.82
CA PRO A 68 -16.43 0.63 -12.23
C PRO A 68 -16.82 1.92 -12.92
N THR A 69 -15.90 2.52 -13.69
CA THR A 69 -16.24 3.61 -14.59
C THR A 69 -17.37 3.08 -15.46
N GLN A 70 -18.59 3.52 -15.20
CA GLN A 70 -19.68 3.41 -16.15
C GLN A 70 -19.33 4.42 -17.24
N SER A 71 -18.57 3.96 -18.23
CA SER A 71 -18.43 4.69 -19.48
C SER A 71 -19.77 4.55 -20.21
N GLU A 72 -20.54 5.63 -20.23
CA GLU A 72 -21.73 5.82 -21.08
C GLU A 72 -21.38 5.81 -22.57
#